data_AF-A0A9P5IHB3-F1
#
_entry.id   AF-A0A9P5IHB3-F1
#
_cell.length_a   1.000
_cell.length_b   1.000
_cell.length_c   1.000
_cell.angle_alpha   90.00
_cell.angle_beta   90.00
_cell.angle_gamma   90.00
#
_symmetry.space_group_name_H-M   'P 1'
#
loop_
_entity.id
_entity.type
_entity.pdbx_description
1 polymer ?
#
loop_
_entity_poly.entity_id
_entity_poly.type
_entity_poly.pdbx_seq_one_letter_code
_entity_poly.pdbx_strand_id
1 'polypeptide(L)'
;MKLSQTFSILTLLVVSTIAVAVPQEKACTQCLTEGTFCSGFAGPVGTCCDGLLCENAPGVADDAHCIRKKKCLAKGATCVSIAGPQVTCCSGKCTFVAADHSVCK
;
A
#
# COMPACT_ATOMS: atom_id res chain seq x y z
N MET A 1 -16.00 -63.20 50.76
CA MET A 1 -16.78 -62.68 49.61
C MET A 1 -16.06 -61.46 49.03
N LYS A 2 -15.78 -61.49 47.73
CA LYS A 2 -15.49 -60.40 46.78
C LYS A 2 -14.42 -59.35 47.16
N LEU A 3 -13.20 -59.59 46.66
CA LEU A 3 -12.22 -58.54 46.36
C LEU A 3 -12.41 -58.16 44.88
N SER A 4 -12.99 -56.99 44.62
CA SER A 4 -13.07 -56.40 43.28
C SER A 4 -12.69 -54.94 43.41
N GLN A 5 -11.40 -54.65 43.27
CA GLN A 5 -10.89 -53.29 43.13
C GLN A 5 -10.50 -53.11 41.66
N THR A 6 -11.46 -52.61 40.90
CA THR A 6 -11.25 -52.13 39.53
C THR A 6 -10.44 -50.85 39.57
N PHE A 7 -9.26 -50.90 38.95
CA PHE A 7 -8.43 -49.75 38.61
C PHE A 7 -9.27 -48.70 37.87
N SER A 8 -9.37 -47.49 38.42
CA SER A 8 -9.94 -46.35 37.71
C SER A 8 -9.09 -45.12 37.99
N ILE A 9 -7.93 -45.08 37.35
CA ILE A 9 -7.10 -43.87 37.28
C ILE A 9 -7.56 -43.14 36.01
N LEU A 10 -8.64 -42.37 36.13
CA LEU A 10 -9.06 -41.43 35.09
C LEU A 10 -8.33 -40.11 35.33
N THR A 11 -7.04 -40.07 34.97
CA THR A 11 -6.28 -38.82 34.90
C THR A 11 -6.82 -38.00 33.74
N LEU A 12 -7.67 -37.02 34.06
CA LEU A 12 -8.11 -35.98 33.13
C LEU A 12 -6.89 -35.17 32.65
N LEU A 13 -6.48 -35.41 31.41
CA LEU A 13 -5.57 -34.54 30.68
C LEU A 13 -6.30 -33.22 30.37
N VAL A 14 -6.13 -32.23 31.24
CA VAL A 14 -6.43 -30.84 30.92
C VAL A 14 -5.34 -30.35 29.98
N VAL A 15 -5.57 -30.51 28.68
CA VAL A 15 -4.85 -29.73 27.66
C VAL A 15 -5.34 -28.30 27.79
N SER A 16 -4.63 -27.51 28.60
CA SER A 16 -4.71 -26.05 28.51
C SER A 16 -4.17 -25.65 27.16
N THR A 17 -5.06 -25.49 26.18
CA THR A 17 -4.76 -24.69 25.00
C THR A 17 -4.58 -23.27 25.50
N ILE A 18 -3.33 -22.87 25.72
CA ILE A 18 -2.99 -21.46 25.75
C ILE A 18 -3.22 -21.03 24.29
N ALA A 19 -4.45 -20.61 23.99
CA ALA A 19 -4.67 -19.78 22.83
C ALA A 19 -3.79 -18.57 23.08
N VAL A 20 -2.60 -18.57 22.50
CA VAL A 20 -1.80 -17.37 22.33
C VAL A 20 -2.69 -16.49 21.46
N ALA A 21 -3.52 -15.69 22.11
CA ALA A 21 -4.04 -14.48 21.53
C ALA A 21 -2.77 -13.69 21.23
N VAL A 22 -2.22 -13.89 20.02
CA VAL A 22 -1.39 -12.89 19.38
C VAL A 22 -2.16 -11.62 19.63
N PRO A 23 -1.61 -10.64 20.36
CA PRO A 23 -2.24 -9.35 20.41
C PRO A 23 -2.39 -8.99 18.93
N GLN A 24 -3.62 -8.99 18.44
CA GLN A 24 -3.98 -8.00 17.45
C GLN A 24 -3.86 -6.70 18.23
N GLU A 25 -2.60 -6.30 18.48
CA GLU A 25 -2.24 -4.92 18.68
C GLU A 25 -3.07 -4.24 17.64
N LYS A 26 -3.98 -3.39 18.12
CA LYS A 26 -4.58 -2.35 17.30
C LYS A 26 -3.45 -1.89 16.43
N ALA A 27 -3.42 -2.36 15.18
CA ALA A 27 -2.34 -2.05 14.28
C ALA A 27 -2.52 -0.55 14.20
N CYS A 28 -1.66 0.20 14.90
CA CYS A 28 -1.50 1.61 14.67
C CYS A 28 -1.39 1.63 13.17
N THR A 29 -2.45 2.07 12.48
CA THR A 29 -2.58 1.89 11.04
C THR A 29 -1.70 2.99 10.47
N GLN A 30 -0.41 2.82 10.73
CA GLN A 30 0.65 3.68 10.29
C GLN A 30 0.60 3.50 8.80
N CYS A 31 0.20 4.57 8.14
CA CYS A 31 0.06 4.59 6.71
C CYS A 31 1.37 4.13 6.06
N LEU A 32 1.25 3.49 4.90
CA LEU A 32 2.39 2.94 4.19
C LEU A 32 3.25 4.09 3.64
N THR A 33 4.55 4.03 3.92
CA THR A 33 5.53 5.03 3.47
C THR A 33 5.84 4.90 1.98
N GLU A 34 6.52 5.91 1.42
CA GLU A 34 6.94 5.89 0.01
C GLU A 34 7.80 4.66 -0.29
N GLY A 35 7.52 3.99 -1.41
CA GLY A 35 8.19 2.77 -1.85
C GLY A 35 7.67 1.48 -1.21
N THR A 36 6.71 1.53 -0.29
CA THR A 36 6.15 0.33 0.35
C THR A 36 5.07 -0.32 -0.52
N PHE A 37 5.06 -1.66 -0.59
CA PHE A 37 4.03 -2.44 -1.27
C PHE A 37 2.65 -2.19 -0.64
N CYS A 38 1.66 -1.86 -1.46
CA CYS A 38 0.34 -1.46 -1.01
C CYS A 38 -0.80 -2.30 -1.59
N SER A 39 -0.61 -2.92 -2.76
CA SER A 39 -1.60 -3.82 -3.34
C SER A 39 -0.97 -4.75 -4.37
N GLY A 40 -1.47 -5.97 -4.47
CA GLY A 40 -1.15 -6.87 -5.57
C GLY A 40 -2.29 -7.83 -5.87
N PHE A 41 -1.97 -8.99 -6.43
CA PHE A 41 -2.96 -9.99 -6.84
C PHE A 41 -3.88 -10.44 -5.70
N ALA A 42 -3.33 -10.53 -4.48
CA ALA A 42 -4.09 -10.91 -3.28
C ALA A 42 -4.99 -9.79 -2.72
N GLY A 43 -4.98 -8.61 -3.32
CA GLY A 43 -5.73 -7.43 -2.88
C GLY A 43 -4.87 -6.39 -2.13
N PRO A 44 -5.51 -5.39 -1.51
CA PRO A 44 -4.83 -4.30 -0.81
C PRO A 44 -4.25 -4.77 0.52
N VAL A 45 -3.02 -4.35 0.81
CA VAL A 45 -2.31 -4.63 2.07
C VAL A 45 -2.51 -3.50 3.08
N GLY A 46 -2.66 -2.27 2.60
CA GLY A 46 -2.87 -1.10 3.44
C GLY A 46 -3.06 0.18 2.65
N THR A 47 -3.15 1.29 3.36
CA THR A 47 -3.34 2.62 2.76
C THR A 47 -2.05 3.43 2.84
N CYS A 48 -1.65 4.02 1.71
CA CYS A 48 -0.50 4.92 1.65
C CYS A 48 -0.74 6.20 2.46
N CYS A 49 0.35 6.79 2.97
CA CYS A 49 0.27 8.09 3.65
C CYS A 49 -0.21 9.21 2.72
N ASP A 50 -0.70 10.30 3.31
CA ASP A 50 -1.14 11.48 2.57
C ASP A 50 -0.08 11.98 1.58
N GLY A 51 -0.52 12.26 0.35
CA GLY A 51 0.37 12.68 -0.75
C GLY A 51 1.02 11.53 -1.53
N LEU A 52 0.77 10.28 -1.13
CA LEU A 52 1.17 9.08 -1.86
C LEU A 52 -0.05 8.43 -2.53
N LEU A 53 0.18 7.73 -3.65
CA LEU A 53 -0.80 6.92 -4.36
C LEU A 53 -0.29 5.50 -4.46
N CYS A 54 -1.19 4.52 -4.34
CA CYS A 54 -0.88 3.12 -4.58
C CYS A 54 -0.97 2.85 -6.09
N GLU A 55 0.16 2.78 -6.77
CA GLU A 55 0.21 2.55 -8.22
C GLU A 55 1.24 1.47 -8.58
N ASN A 56 0.98 0.76 -9.68
CA ASN A 56 1.92 -0.19 -10.26
C ASN A 56 3.04 0.54 -11.02
N ALA A 57 4.23 -0.06 -11.03
CA ALA A 57 5.27 0.37 -11.95
C ALA A 57 4.81 0.21 -13.43
N PRO A 58 5.23 1.09 -14.35
CA PRO A 58 4.86 0.96 -15.76
C PRO A 58 5.24 -0.40 -16.33
N GLY A 59 4.26 -1.12 -16.89
CA GLY A 59 4.48 -2.45 -17.48
C GLY A 59 4.49 -3.60 -16.47
N VAL A 60 4.24 -3.34 -15.19
CA VAL A 60 4.08 -4.38 -14.16
C VAL A 60 2.62 -4.43 -13.72
N ALA A 61 2.05 -5.63 -13.66
CA ALA A 61 0.72 -5.87 -13.08
C ALA A 61 0.89 -6.43 -11.67
N ASP A 62 -0.08 -6.17 -10.79
CA ASP A 62 -0.20 -6.80 -9.47
C ASP A 62 0.98 -6.54 -8.50
N ASP A 63 1.69 -5.42 -8.65
CA ASP A 63 2.84 -5.03 -7.83
C ASP A 63 2.83 -3.53 -7.49
N ALA A 64 1.74 -3.10 -6.86
CA ALA A 64 1.51 -1.70 -6.57
C ALA A 64 2.26 -1.26 -5.31
N HIS A 65 2.89 -0.10 -5.40
CA HIS A 65 3.66 0.51 -4.33
C HIS A 65 3.17 1.93 -4.06
N CYS A 66 3.36 2.40 -2.83
CA CYS A 66 3.08 3.78 -2.47
C CYS A 66 4.10 4.71 -3.12
N ILE A 67 3.70 5.39 -4.18
CA ILE A 67 4.55 6.35 -4.87
C ILE A 67 4.08 7.76 -4.57
N ARG A 68 5.03 8.70 -4.52
CA ARG A 68 4.67 10.11 -4.40
C ARG A 68 3.83 10.50 -5.60
N LYS A 69 2.67 11.11 -5.35
CA LYS A 69 1.84 11.65 -6.42
C LYS A 69 2.70 12.66 -7.18
N LYS A 70 3.15 12.29 -8.39
CA LYS A 70 3.92 13.20 -9.24
C LYS A 70 3.03 14.42 -9.42
N LYS A 71 3.54 15.59 -9.02
CA LYS A 71 2.86 16.86 -9.27
C LYS A 71 2.88 17.10 -10.77
N CYS A 72 1.90 16.56 -11.48
CA CYS A 72 1.74 16.81 -12.89
C CYS A 72 1.13 18.20 -13.10
N LEU A 73 1.38 18.78 -14.27
CA LEU A 73 0.86 20.10 -14.61
C LEU A 73 -0.58 20.00 -15.12
N ALA A 74 -1.47 20.81 -14.55
CA ALA A 74 -2.85 20.91 -15.01
C ALA A 74 -2.93 21.45 -16.45
N LYS A 75 -4.04 21.21 -17.14
CA LYS A 75 -4.29 21.78 -18.47
C LYS A 75 -4.14 23.31 -18.43
N GLY A 76 -3.40 23.87 -19.38
CA GLY A 76 -3.08 25.29 -19.46
C GLY A 76 -1.84 25.71 -18.66
N ALA A 77 -1.30 24.87 -17.77
CA ALA A 77 -0.10 25.20 -17.02
C ALA A 77 1.17 25.09 -17.90
N THR A 78 2.17 25.92 -17.60
CA THR A 78 3.43 26.00 -18.34
C THR A 78 4.31 24.78 -18.08
N CYS A 79 4.59 24.01 -19.14
CA CYS A 79 5.40 22.79 -19.12
C CYS A 79 6.83 22.99 -19.63
N VAL A 80 7.07 24.03 -20.42
CA VAL A 80 8.43 24.51 -20.74
C VAL A 80 8.42 26.02 -20.62
N SER A 81 9.44 26.55 -19.93
CA SER A 81 9.69 27.98 -19.76
C SER A 81 11.14 28.32 -20.11
N ILE A 82 11.51 29.59 -20.04
CA ILE A 82 12.91 30.04 -20.17
C ILE A 82 13.85 29.39 -19.13
N ALA A 83 13.32 28.97 -17.98
CA ALA A 83 14.09 28.24 -16.97
C ALA A 83 14.34 26.76 -17.32
N GLY A 84 13.77 26.28 -18.44
CA GLY A 84 13.87 24.90 -18.90
C GLY A 84 12.55 24.12 -18.79
N PRO A 85 12.61 22.78 -19.02
CA PRO A 85 11.46 21.89 -18.88
C PRO A 85 11.03 21.76 -17.41
N GLN A 86 9.73 21.84 -17.19
CA GLN A 86 9.09 21.65 -15.88
C GLN A 86 8.73 20.16 -15.71
N VAL A 87 7.62 19.86 -15.02
CA VAL A 87 7.08 18.49 -14.90
C VAL A 87 6.18 18.16 -16.10
N THR A 88 5.89 16.88 -16.31
CA THR A 88 4.93 16.38 -17.29
C THR A 88 3.50 16.85 -17.02
N CYS A 89 2.74 17.04 -18.11
CA CYS A 89 1.32 17.34 -18.07
C CYS A 89 0.52 16.17 -17.50
N CYS A 90 -0.50 16.45 -16.68
CA CYS A 90 -1.39 15.41 -16.14
C CYS A 90 -2.19 14.69 -17.24
N SER A 91 -2.45 15.39 -18.33
CA SER A 91 -3.15 14.87 -19.50
C SER A 91 -2.66 15.61 -20.73
N GLY A 92 -2.66 14.92 -21.87
CA GLY A 92 -2.28 15.51 -23.15
C GLY A 92 -0.78 15.74 -23.30
N LYS A 93 -0.41 16.72 -24.14
CA LYS A 93 0.99 16.97 -24.51
C LYS A 93 1.39 18.42 -24.22
N CYS A 94 2.67 18.61 -23.90
CA CYS A 94 3.25 19.93 -23.79
C CYS A 94 3.31 20.56 -25.19
N THR A 95 2.52 21.61 -25.41
CA THR A 95 2.34 22.24 -26.73
C THR A 95 2.98 23.62 -26.73
N PHE A 96 3.81 23.87 -27.74
CA PHE A 96 4.43 25.18 -27.96
C PHE A 96 3.36 26.26 -28.19
N VAL A 97 3.48 27.39 -27.49
CA VAL A 97 2.58 28.54 -27.62
C VAL A 97 3.34 29.77 -28.12
N ALA A 98 4.53 30.02 -27.58
CA ALA A 98 5.40 31.14 -27.98
C ALA A 98 6.87 30.76 -27.75
N ALA A 99 7.79 31.58 -28.27
CA ALA A 99 9.22 31.44 -27.99
C ALA A 99 9.41 31.38 -26.46
N ASP A 100 9.92 30.26 -25.98
CA ASP A 100 10.18 29.96 -24.56
C ASP A 100 8.96 29.72 -23.66
N HIS A 101 7.77 29.49 -24.24
CA HIS A 101 6.57 29.17 -23.47
C HIS A 101 5.74 28.06 -24.14
N SER A 102 5.67 26.91 -23.46
CA SER A 102 4.80 25.79 -23.84
C SER A 102 3.85 25.45 -22.69
N VAL A 103 2.62 25.05 -23.02
CA VAL A 103 1.58 24.72 -22.03
C VAL A 103 0.99 23.34 -22.26
N CYS A 104 0.46 22.75 -21.20
CA CYS A 104 -0.26 21.49 -21.27
C CYS A 104 -1.60 21.64 -22.00
N LYS A 105 -1.81 20.91 -23.10
CA LYS A 105 -3.08 20.87 -23.84
C LYS A 105 -3.65 19.47 -23.90
#